data_AF-A0A200R872-F1
#
_entry.id   AF-A0A200R872-F1
#
_cell.length_a   1.000
_cell.length_b   1.000
_cell.length_c   1.000
_cell.angle_alpha   90.00
_cell.angle_beta   90.00
_cell.angle_gamma   90.00
#
_symmetry.space_group_name_H-M   'P 1'
#
loop_
_entity.id
_entity.type
_entity.pdbx_description
1 polymer ?
#
loop_
_entity_poly.entity_id
_entity_poly.type
_entity_poly.pdbx_seq_one_letter_code
_entity_poly.pdbx_strand_id
1 'polypeptide(L)'
;MTTRRDNPDGALWRLAVEGFSHILVDDDSRIHLDGQDPNMSRPSRTRLWKEVPDVYEIFLVCSCECALASKVLSSATLNADESLEMTILDVLGDKILNTQSHVLDDILQRLISTLDRCASHTCCLPFDTVELMPSHCSRFDLTCLQKLFSLCRLAVVCSILHYTHEANTWSSARSKVSKISIRVLINRCEYILKKFLIDENDLGEHFTNSRIEEIVYVLIELASGNSF
;
A
#
# COMPACT_ATOMS: atom_id res chain seq x y z
N MET A 1 -11.33 -15.41 -10.29
CA MET A 1 -10.52 -15.99 -9.20
C MET A 1 -11.42 -16.13 -8.00
N THR A 2 -11.35 -17.24 -7.26
CA THR A 2 -11.96 -17.30 -5.92
C THR A 2 -11.16 -16.35 -5.04
N THR A 3 -11.76 -15.23 -4.65
CA THR A 3 -11.13 -14.22 -3.79
C THR A 3 -11.33 -14.62 -2.33
N ARG A 4 -10.60 -13.97 -1.40
CA ARG A 4 -10.86 -14.12 0.03
C ARG A 4 -12.32 -13.81 0.38
N ARG A 5 -12.95 -12.88 -0.33
CA ARG A 5 -14.37 -12.55 -0.18
C ARG A 5 -15.29 -13.72 -0.54
N ASP A 6 -14.94 -14.49 -1.58
CA ASP A 6 -15.75 -15.62 -2.05
C ASP A 6 -15.56 -16.88 -1.18
N ASN A 7 -14.39 -17.06 -0.60
CA ASN A 7 -14.06 -18.22 0.25
C ASN A 7 -12.99 -17.88 1.31
N PRO A 8 -13.35 -17.20 2.41
CA PRO A 8 -12.38 -16.73 3.40
C PRO A 8 -11.65 -17.89 4.11
N ASP A 9 -12.35 -19.01 4.31
CA ASP A 9 -11.82 -20.21 4.94
C ASP A 9 -10.89 -21.03 4.01
N GLY A 10 -11.00 -20.82 2.69
CA GLY A 10 -10.26 -21.59 1.69
C GLY A 10 -8.78 -21.22 1.61
N ALA A 11 -7.88 -22.23 1.60
CA ALA A 11 -6.44 -21.98 1.46
C ALA A 11 -6.01 -21.56 0.04
N LEU A 12 -6.89 -21.68 -0.97
CA LEU A 12 -6.54 -21.45 -2.37
C LEU A 12 -6.14 -19.99 -2.63
N TRP A 13 -6.83 -19.02 -2.02
CA TRP A 13 -6.49 -17.62 -2.21
C TRP A 13 -5.12 -17.31 -1.60
N ARG A 14 -4.80 -17.84 -0.41
CA ARG A 14 -3.48 -17.67 0.23
C ARG A 14 -2.35 -18.15 -0.68
N LEU A 15 -2.46 -19.39 -1.16
CA LEU A 15 -1.47 -20.00 -2.05
C LEU A 15 -1.32 -19.23 -3.36
N ALA A 16 -2.43 -18.74 -3.92
CA ALA A 16 -2.40 -17.94 -5.13
C ALA A 16 -1.66 -16.61 -4.91
N VAL A 17 -1.89 -15.95 -3.77
CA VAL A 17 -1.25 -14.68 -3.44
C VAL A 17 0.24 -14.86 -3.15
N GLU A 18 0.59 -15.86 -2.33
CA GLU A 18 1.98 -16.20 -2.03
C GLU A 18 2.75 -16.54 -3.32
N GLY A 19 2.19 -17.41 -4.15
CA GLY A 19 2.79 -17.78 -5.43
C GLY A 19 2.98 -16.59 -6.36
N PHE A 20 1.97 -15.71 -6.45
CA PHE A 20 2.07 -14.50 -7.25
C PHE A 20 3.15 -13.53 -6.73
N SER A 21 3.21 -13.32 -5.41
CA SER A 21 4.22 -12.49 -4.77
C SER A 21 5.64 -13.01 -5.05
N HIS A 22 5.84 -14.33 -4.96
CA HIS A 22 7.12 -14.95 -5.31
C HIS A 22 7.50 -14.76 -6.78
N ILE A 23 6.55 -14.89 -7.72
CA ILE A 23 6.80 -14.67 -9.15
C ILE A 23 7.23 -13.22 -9.40
N LEU A 24 6.59 -12.23 -8.76
CA LEU A 24 6.94 -10.82 -8.94
C LEU A 24 8.32 -10.48 -8.38
N VAL A 25 8.66 -11.01 -7.21
CA VAL A 25 9.99 -10.80 -6.61
C VAL A 25 11.08 -11.48 -7.44
N ASP A 26 10.81 -12.67 -7.98
CA ASP A 26 11.75 -13.36 -8.88
C ASP A 26 11.95 -12.59 -10.20
N ASP A 27 10.86 -12.08 -10.83
CA ASP A 27 10.95 -11.22 -12.03
C ASP A 27 11.81 -9.97 -11.76
N ASP A 28 11.62 -9.31 -10.61
CA ASP A 28 12.43 -8.15 -10.22
C ASP A 28 13.92 -8.51 -10.03
N SER A 29 14.19 -9.63 -9.36
CA SER A 29 15.57 -10.08 -9.12
C SER A 29 16.33 -10.43 -10.41
N ARG A 30 15.64 -10.96 -11.42
CA ARG A 30 16.22 -11.30 -12.72
C ARG A 30 16.59 -10.07 -13.53
N ILE A 31 15.85 -8.97 -13.40
CA ILE A 31 16.17 -7.68 -14.04
C ILE A 31 17.51 -7.13 -13.51
N HIS A 32 17.82 -7.37 -12.24
CA HIS A 32 19.08 -6.91 -11.63
C HIS A 32 20.30 -7.77 -11.98
N LEU A 33 20.11 -9.04 -12.33
CA LEU A 33 21.18 -10.00 -12.60
C LEU A 33 21.55 -10.10 -14.08
N ASP A 34 20.57 -9.92 -14.98
CA ASP A 34 20.75 -10.20 -16.39
C ASP A 34 20.97 -8.90 -17.18
N GLY A 35 22.23 -8.60 -17.50
CA GLY A 35 22.60 -7.55 -18.46
C GLY A 35 22.23 -7.91 -19.91
N GLN A 36 21.08 -8.57 -20.14
CA GLN A 36 20.73 -9.24 -21.38
C GLN A 36 19.64 -8.52 -22.19
N ASP A 37 19.74 -8.71 -23.51
CA ASP A 37 19.14 -7.98 -24.63
C ASP A 37 17.63 -7.61 -24.48
N PRO A 38 17.27 -6.31 -24.50
CA PRO A 38 15.97 -5.79 -24.06
C PRO A 38 14.77 -6.06 -24.98
N ASN A 39 14.94 -6.73 -26.12
CA ASN A 39 13.93 -6.69 -27.20
C ASN A 39 12.96 -7.88 -27.28
N MET A 40 13.28 -9.06 -26.74
CA MET A 40 12.37 -10.23 -26.84
C MET A 40 11.53 -10.49 -25.58
N SER A 41 11.97 -10.05 -24.39
CA SER A 41 11.26 -10.23 -23.11
C SER A 41 10.20 -9.15 -22.82
N ARG A 42 10.23 -8.02 -23.56
CA ARG A 42 9.37 -6.85 -23.31
C ARG A 42 7.87 -7.12 -23.43
N PRO A 43 7.33 -7.79 -24.46
CA PRO A 43 5.89 -7.86 -24.67
C PRO A 43 5.14 -8.68 -23.62
N SER A 44 5.70 -9.83 -23.20
CA SER A 44 5.11 -10.68 -22.16
C SER A 44 5.19 -10.01 -20.79
N ARG A 45 6.32 -9.35 -20.49
CA ARG A 45 6.51 -8.62 -19.23
C ARG A 45 5.59 -7.41 -19.13
N THR A 46 5.43 -6.63 -20.19
CA THR A 46 4.45 -5.53 -20.22
C THR A 46 3.01 -6.02 -20.03
N ARG A 47 2.66 -7.20 -20.56
CA ARG A 47 1.32 -7.80 -20.31
C ARG A 47 1.17 -8.21 -18.86
N LEU A 48 2.17 -8.87 -18.27
CA LEU A 48 2.16 -9.24 -16.85
C LEU A 48 1.92 -8.01 -15.97
N TRP A 49 2.74 -6.97 -16.14
CA TRP A 49 2.66 -5.75 -15.33
C TRP A 49 1.35 -4.99 -15.43
N LYS A 50 0.57 -5.17 -16.51
CA LYS A 50 -0.78 -4.58 -16.63
C LYS A 50 -1.80 -5.25 -15.72
N GLU A 51 -1.64 -6.54 -15.43
CA GLU A 51 -2.54 -7.31 -14.55
C GLU A 51 -2.14 -7.16 -13.07
N VAL A 52 -0.89 -6.75 -12.78
CA VAL A 52 -0.39 -6.63 -11.41
C VAL A 52 -1.28 -5.74 -10.52
N PRO A 53 -1.71 -4.54 -10.95
CA PRO A 53 -2.59 -3.71 -10.13
C PRO A 53 -3.94 -4.36 -9.83
N ASP A 54 -4.53 -5.08 -10.80
CA ASP A 54 -5.80 -5.79 -10.60
C ASP A 54 -5.67 -6.86 -9.52
N VAL A 55 -4.55 -7.60 -9.53
CA VAL A 55 -4.26 -8.62 -8.53
C VAL A 55 -4.07 -8.01 -7.13
N TYR A 56 -3.29 -6.92 -7.02
CA TYR A 56 -3.11 -6.21 -5.75
C TYR A 56 -4.40 -5.57 -5.24
N GLU A 57 -5.23 -5.03 -6.12
CA GLU A 57 -6.53 -4.47 -5.75
C GLU A 57 -7.45 -5.55 -5.17
N ILE A 58 -7.56 -6.70 -5.83
CA ILE A 58 -8.37 -7.83 -5.36
C ILE A 58 -7.88 -8.34 -4.00
N PHE A 59 -6.56 -8.38 -3.77
CA PHE A 59 -6.02 -8.96 -2.56
C PHE A 59 -6.00 -7.99 -1.38
N LEU A 60 -5.50 -6.77 -1.58
CA LEU A 60 -5.30 -5.83 -0.48
C LEU A 60 -6.58 -5.10 -0.08
N VAL A 61 -7.40 -4.68 -1.05
CA VAL A 61 -8.62 -3.93 -0.73
C VAL A 61 -9.66 -4.83 -0.06
N CYS A 62 -9.69 -6.12 -0.41
CA CYS A 62 -10.61 -7.07 0.21
C CYS A 62 -10.16 -7.60 1.58
N SER A 63 -8.95 -7.26 2.07
CA SER A 63 -8.42 -7.76 3.35
C SER A 63 -9.31 -7.38 4.53
N CYS A 64 -9.66 -6.09 4.63
CA CYS A 64 -10.40 -5.53 5.76
C CYS A 64 -11.92 -5.48 5.54
N GLU A 65 -12.39 -5.49 4.28
CA GLU A 65 -13.83 -5.50 3.95
C GLU A 65 -14.54 -6.79 4.43
N CYS A 66 -13.80 -7.88 4.63
CA CYS A 66 -14.33 -9.17 5.08
C CYS A 66 -14.29 -9.37 6.60
N ALA A 67 -13.72 -8.42 7.36
CA ALA A 67 -13.46 -8.60 8.78
C ALA A 67 -14.73 -8.58 9.66
N LEU A 68 -15.88 -8.23 9.07
CA LEU A 68 -17.21 -8.31 9.68
C LEU A 68 -17.93 -9.65 9.42
N ALA A 69 -17.31 -10.60 8.70
CA ALA A 69 -17.93 -11.88 8.38
C ALA A 69 -18.06 -12.80 9.62
N SER A 70 -19.29 -13.25 9.89
CA SER A 70 -19.75 -13.86 11.15
C SER A 70 -19.23 -15.29 11.46
N LYS A 71 -18.17 -15.77 10.80
CA LYS A 71 -17.59 -17.08 11.08
C LYS A 71 -16.26 -16.91 11.80
N VAL A 72 -16.20 -17.46 13.01
CA VAL A 72 -14.99 -17.50 13.83
C VAL A 72 -13.95 -18.38 13.14
N LEU A 73 -13.07 -17.75 12.35
CA LEU A 73 -11.84 -18.36 11.89
C LEU A 73 -11.00 -18.77 13.10
N SER A 74 -10.20 -19.83 12.96
CA SER A 74 -9.26 -20.20 14.02
C SER A 74 -8.23 -19.07 14.20
N SER A 75 -7.77 -18.86 15.43
CA SER A 75 -6.72 -17.85 15.70
C SER A 75 -5.46 -18.08 14.85
N ALA A 76 -5.10 -19.34 14.59
CA ALA A 76 -3.97 -19.68 13.72
C ALA A 76 -4.20 -19.22 12.27
N THR A 77 -5.42 -19.34 11.77
CA THR A 77 -5.78 -18.92 10.40
C THR A 77 -5.81 -17.39 10.28
N LEU A 78 -6.35 -16.69 11.28
CA LEU A 78 -6.35 -15.22 11.33
C LEU A 78 -4.93 -14.66 11.34
N ASN A 79 -4.05 -15.22 12.18
CA ASN A 79 -2.66 -14.78 12.24
C ASN A 79 -1.90 -15.03 10.92
N ALA A 80 -2.18 -16.15 10.25
CA ALA A 80 -1.61 -16.43 8.94
C ALA A 80 -2.10 -15.43 7.87
N ASP A 81 -3.39 -15.08 7.90
CA ASP A 81 -3.98 -14.08 7.00
C ASP A 81 -3.36 -12.70 7.21
N GLU A 82 -3.29 -12.23 8.45
CA GLU A 82 -2.67 -10.96 8.81
C GLU A 82 -1.18 -10.91 8.44
N SER A 83 -0.44 -12.00 8.67
CA SER A 83 0.97 -12.10 8.28
C SER A 83 1.15 -12.03 6.76
N LEU A 84 0.25 -12.67 6.02
CA LEU A 84 0.29 -12.68 4.56
C LEU A 84 -0.03 -11.27 4.01
N GLU A 85 -1.06 -10.61 4.52
CA GLU A 85 -1.41 -9.22 4.19
C GLU A 85 -0.22 -8.27 4.34
N MET A 86 0.44 -8.31 5.50
CA MET A 86 1.60 -7.48 5.79
C MET A 86 2.77 -7.80 4.85
N THR A 87 3.00 -9.08 4.55
CA THR A 87 4.04 -9.49 3.60
C THR A 87 3.78 -8.95 2.19
N ILE A 88 2.53 -9.01 1.73
CA ILE A 88 2.16 -8.50 0.40
C ILE A 88 2.31 -6.99 0.33
N LEU A 89 1.91 -6.29 1.39
CA LEU A 89 2.07 -4.85 1.53
C LEU A 89 3.55 -4.45 1.51
N ASP A 90 4.42 -5.17 2.20
CA ASP A 90 5.86 -4.96 2.18
C ASP A 90 6.45 -5.22 0.79
N VAL A 91 6.01 -6.28 0.10
CA VAL A 91 6.45 -6.53 -1.29
C VAL A 91 6.01 -5.39 -2.21
N LEU A 92 4.77 -4.90 -2.08
CA LEU A 92 4.28 -3.79 -2.88
C LEU A 92 5.06 -2.49 -2.62
N GLY A 93 5.14 -2.07 -1.36
CA GLY A 93 5.78 -0.82 -0.98
C GLY A 93 7.29 -0.86 -1.16
N ASP A 94 7.95 -1.90 -0.65
CA ASP A 94 9.39 -1.91 -0.49
C ASP A 94 10.14 -2.59 -1.64
N LYS A 95 9.49 -3.51 -2.36
CA LYS A 95 10.13 -4.24 -3.47
C LYS A 95 9.58 -3.90 -4.84
N ILE A 96 8.35 -3.42 -4.98
CA ILE A 96 7.80 -3.06 -6.28
C ILE A 96 7.92 -1.55 -6.48
N LEU A 97 7.32 -0.76 -5.59
CA LEU A 97 7.29 0.69 -5.77
C LEU A 97 8.66 1.35 -5.53
N ASN A 98 9.53 0.75 -4.73
CA ASN A 98 10.86 1.34 -4.42
C ASN A 98 11.97 1.02 -5.43
N THR A 99 11.82 -0.02 -6.27
CA THR A 99 12.88 -0.53 -7.16
C THR A 99 12.53 -0.41 -8.64
N GLN A 100 11.25 -0.34 -9.01
CA GLN A 100 10.84 -0.52 -10.40
C GLN A 100 11.04 0.73 -11.28
N SER A 101 12.02 0.65 -12.20
CA SER A 101 12.34 1.73 -13.15
C SER A 101 11.72 1.63 -14.54
N HIS A 102 11.09 0.49 -14.85
CA HIS A 102 10.61 0.17 -16.19
C HIS A 102 9.08 0.08 -16.32
N VAL A 103 8.36 0.37 -15.24
CA VAL A 103 6.90 0.28 -15.18
C VAL A 103 6.27 1.56 -15.75
N LEU A 104 5.15 1.41 -16.47
CA LEU A 104 4.41 2.53 -17.04
C LEU A 104 3.74 3.36 -15.93
N ASP A 105 3.63 4.66 -16.15
CA ASP A 105 3.14 5.61 -15.13
C ASP A 105 1.69 5.30 -14.69
N ASP A 106 0.86 4.76 -15.59
CA ASP A 106 -0.52 4.33 -15.29
C ASP A 106 -0.55 3.15 -14.31
N ILE A 107 0.36 2.18 -14.45
CA ILE A 107 0.47 1.02 -13.55
C ILE A 107 0.92 1.49 -12.16
N LEU A 108 1.93 2.36 -12.08
CA LEU A 108 2.39 2.93 -10.80
C LEU A 108 1.27 3.72 -10.12
N GLN A 109 0.53 4.52 -10.87
CA GLN A 109 -0.61 5.27 -10.35
C GLN A 109 -1.70 4.36 -9.79
N ARG A 110 -2.04 3.27 -10.49
CA ARG A 110 -3.01 2.28 -9.99
C ARG A 110 -2.53 1.62 -8.70
N LEU A 111 -1.27 1.18 -8.64
CA LEU A 111 -0.71 0.56 -7.43
C LEU A 111 -0.69 1.49 -6.22
N ILE A 112 -0.28 2.74 -6.41
CA ILE A 112 -0.29 3.76 -5.34
C ILE A 112 -1.73 4.09 -4.92
N SER A 113 -2.68 4.12 -5.87
CA SER A 113 -4.10 4.31 -5.54
C SER A 113 -4.67 3.12 -4.76
N THR A 114 -4.22 1.90 -5.04
CA THR A 114 -4.57 0.72 -4.25
C THR A 114 -4.07 0.83 -2.81
N LEU A 115 -2.82 1.27 -2.60
CA LEU A 115 -2.29 1.56 -1.25
C LEU A 115 -3.13 2.62 -0.52
N ASP A 116 -3.49 3.71 -1.20
CA ASP A 116 -4.33 4.76 -0.62
C ASP A 116 -5.73 4.29 -0.25
N ARG A 117 -6.35 3.45 -1.08
CA ARG A 117 -7.62 2.81 -0.73
C ARG A 117 -7.49 1.96 0.53
N CYS A 118 -6.42 1.18 0.64
CA CYS A 118 -6.16 0.38 1.85
C CYS A 118 -5.90 1.28 3.08
N ALA A 119 -5.26 2.43 2.91
CA ALA A 119 -5.05 3.40 3.99
C ALA A 119 -6.32 4.17 4.40
N SER A 120 -7.43 4.00 3.66
CA SER A 120 -8.59 4.87 3.78
C SER A 120 -9.67 4.37 4.75
N HIS A 121 -9.67 3.09 5.14
CA HIS A 121 -10.83 2.51 5.80
C HIS A 121 -11.08 3.17 7.16
N THR A 122 -10.04 3.33 7.97
CA THR A 122 -10.10 4.01 9.27
C THR A 122 -10.68 5.41 9.11
N CYS A 123 -10.19 6.22 8.16
CA CYS A 123 -10.69 7.58 7.99
C CYS A 123 -12.08 7.68 7.32
N CYS A 124 -12.45 6.78 6.42
CA CYS A 124 -13.66 6.87 5.62
C CYS A 124 -14.91 6.25 6.28
N LEU A 125 -14.73 5.38 7.28
CA LEU A 125 -15.85 4.76 7.99
C LEU A 125 -16.49 5.71 9.01
N PRO A 126 -17.82 5.65 9.24
CA PRO A 126 -18.46 6.35 10.35
C PRO A 126 -17.87 5.93 11.70
N PHE A 127 -17.93 6.82 12.71
CA PHE A 127 -17.36 6.58 14.04
C PHE A 127 -17.79 5.23 14.64
N ASP A 128 -19.10 4.99 14.71
CA ASP A 128 -19.68 3.74 15.26
C ASP A 128 -19.20 2.49 14.52
N THR A 129 -18.85 2.62 13.24
CA THR A 129 -18.36 1.51 12.42
C THR A 129 -16.86 1.28 12.61
N VAL A 130 -16.09 2.34 12.85
CA VAL A 130 -14.66 2.25 13.16
C VAL A 130 -14.45 1.57 14.51
N GLU A 131 -15.32 1.79 15.50
CA GLU A 131 -15.23 1.14 16.80
C GLU A 131 -15.39 -0.39 16.70
N LEU A 132 -16.17 -0.86 15.72
CA LEU A 132 -16.39 -2.28 15.45
C LEU A 132 -15.32 -2.91 14.53
N MET A 133 -14.39 -2.10 14.02
CA MET A 133 -13.34 -2.55 13.13
C MET A 133 -12.35 -3.43 13.89
N PRO A 134 -12.02 -4.63 13.39
CA PRO A 134 -10.99 -5.45 14.00
C PRO A 134 -9.64 -4.74 14.05
N SER A 135 -8.92 -4.89 15.15
CA SER A 135 -7.65 -4.19 15.39
C SER A 135 -6.57 -4.46 14.32
N HIS A 136 -6.61 -5.63 13.68
CA HIS A 136 -5.70 -5.92 12.57
C HIS A 136 -5.95 -5.03 11.36
N CYS A 137 -7.21 -4.69 11.07
CA CYS A 137 -7.56 -3.85 9.95
C CYS A 137 -7.06 -2.42 10.17
N SER A 138 -7.27 -1.84 11.35
CA SER A 138 -6.78 -0.48 11.64
C SER A 138 -5.25 -0.41 11.59
N ARG A 139 -4.57 -1.46 12.06
CA ARG A 139 -3.11 -1.60 11.94
C ARG A 139 -2.65 -1.73 10.49
N PHE A 140 -3.39 -2.48 9.67
CA PHE A 140 -3.11 -2.64 8.26
C PHE A 140 -3.27 -1.32 7.50
N ASP A 141 -4.37 -0.59 7.73
CA ASP A 141 -4.61 0.75 7.17
C ASP A 141 -3.49 1.72 7.53
N LEU A 142 -3.12 1.78 8.81
CA LEU A 142 -2.06 2.65 9.29
C LEU A 142 -0.72 2.28 8.65
N THR A 143 -0.44 1.00 8.45
CA THR A 143 0.76 0.54 7.74
C THR A 143 0.72 0.99 6.27
N CYS A 144 -0.44 0.91 5.60
CA CYS A 144 -0.58 1.42 4.23
C CYS A 144 -0.29 2.92 4.15
N LEU A 145 -0.79 3.71 5.11
CA LEU A 145 -0.49 5.13 5.23
C LEU A 145 1.00 5.38 5.44
N GLN A 146 1.64 4.64 6.35
CA GLN A 146 3.09 4.70 6.60
C GLN A 146 3.90 4.40 5.34
N LYS A 147 3.49 3.41 4.52
CA LYS A 147 4.14 3.13 3.24
C LYS A 147 4.00 4.30 2.27
N LEU A 148 2.84 4.97 2.19
CA LEU A 148 2.68 6.17 1.36
C LEU A 148 3.64 7.30 1.79
N PHE A 149 3.77 7.57 3.09
CA PHE A 149 4.76 8.52 3.60
C PHE A 149 6.20 8.11 3.24
N SER A 150 6.53 6.82 3.37
CA SER A 150 7.84 6.28 2.97
C SER A 150 8.15 6.52 1.50
N LEU A 151 7.17 6.32 0.60
CA LEU A 151 7.31 6.57 -0.84
C LEU A 151 7.53 8.06 -1.15
N CYS A 152 6.92 8.97 -0.38
CA CYS A 152 7.15 10.40 -0.50
C CYS A 152 8.56 10.81 -0.06
N ARG A 153 9.07 10.23 1.03
CA ARG A 153 10.44 10.50 1.52
C ARG A 153 11.53 10.17 0.50
N LEU A 154 11.29 9.21 -0.39
CA LEU A 154 12.21 8.89 -1.47
C LEU A 154 12.45 10.05 -2.45
N ALA A 155 11.51 11.00 -2.62
CA ALA A 155 11.73 12.20 -3.42
C ALA A 155 12.85 13.08 -2.84
N VAL A 156 12.90 13.23 -1.52
CA VAL A 156 13.88 14.09 -0.84
C VAL A 156 15.28 13.51 -1.04
N VAL A 157 15.44 12.20 -0.83
CA VAL A 157 16.72 11.49 -1.06
C VAL A 157 17.15 11.58 -2.53
N CYS A 158 16.23 11.43 -3.48
CA CYS A 158 16.54 11.54 -4.91
C CYS A 158 16.90 12.97 -5.34
N SER A 159 16.27 13.99 -4.75
CA SER A 159 16.55 15.40 -5.05
C SER A 159 17.93 15.82 -4.55
N ILE A 160 18.36 15.31 -3.39
CA ILE A 160 19.71 15.54 -2.85
C ILE A 160 20.77 14.83 -3.69
N LEU A 161 20.53 13.56 -4.09
CA LEU A 161 21.46 12.79 -4.94
C LEU A 161 21.55 13.32 -6.38
N HIS A 162 20.52 13.98 -6.90
CA HIS A 162 20.56 14.59 -8.24
C HIS A 162 21.50 15.80 -8.31
N TYR A 163 21.68 16.51 -7.18
CA TYR A 163 22.63 17.61 -7.08
C TYR A 163 24.09 17.14 -7.19
N THR A 164 24.37 15.88 -6.84
CA THR A 164 25.70 15.26 -6.96
C THR A 164 25.84 14.43 -8.25
N HIS A 165 25.50 14.99 -9.41
CA HIS A 165 25.83 14.55 -10.80
C HIS A 165 26.01 13.03 -11.08
N GLU A 166 25.29 12.14 -10.39
CA GLU A 166 25.18 10.72 -10.68
C GLU A 166 23.70 10.42 -10.96
N ALA A 167 23.20 10.99 -12.05
CA ALA A 167 21.84 10.77 -12.53
C ALA A 167 21.73 9.34 -13.11
N ASN A 168 21.64 8.34 -12.23
CA ASN A 168 21.31 6.98 -12.62
C ASN A 168 19.81 6.86 -12.96
N THR A 169 19.45 5.93 -13.86
CA THR A 169 18.05 5.62 -14.24
C THR A 169 17.18 5.23 -13.03
N TRP A 170 17.81 4.67 -12.00
CA TRP A 170 17.24 4.31 -10.71
C TRP A 170 16.66 5.52 -9.93
N SER A 171 17.32 6.68 -9.98
CA SER A 171 16.83 7.93 -9.37
C SER A 171 15.61 8.51 -10.09
N SER A 172 15.48 8.29 -11.40
CA SER A 172 14.36 8.77 -12.20
C SER A 172 13.06 8.02 -11.89
N ALA A 173 13.14 6.70 -11.73
CA ALA A 173 12.04 5.84 -11.34
C ALA A 173 11.43 6.21 -9.99
N ARG A 174 12.29 6.34 -8.98
CA ARG A 174 11.91 6.76 -7.63
C ARG A 174 11.33 8.16 -7.62
N SER A 175 11.84 9.07 -8.44
CA SER A 175 11.25 10.40 -8.62
C SER A 175 9.81 10.35 -9.13
N LYS A 176 9.49 9.45 -10.07
CA LYS A 176 8.12 9.27 -10.58
C LYS A 176 7.17 8.74 -9.51
N VAL A 177 7.54 7.63 -8.86
CA VAL A 177 6.75 7.02 -7.78
C VAL A 177 6.48 8.03 -6.69
N SER A 178 7.50 8.79 -6.31
CA SER A 178 7.36 9.78 -5.25
C SER A 178 6.47 10.96 -5.65
N LYS A 179 6.56 11.47 -6.89
CA LYS A 179 5.64 12.52 -7.39
C LYS A 179 4.19 12.09 -7.34
N ILE A 180 3.89 10.86 -7.76
CA ILE A 180 2.53 10.31 -7.72
C ILE A 180 2.10 10.15 -6.25
N SER A 181 2.97 9.59 -5.41
CA SER A 181 2.71 9.35 -3.99
C SER A 181 2.42 10.64 -3.23
N ILE A 182 3.17 11.73 -3.48
CA ILE A 182 2.95 13.04 -2.84
C ILE A 182 1.55 13.57 -3.14
N ARG A 183 1.13 13.50 -4.42
CA ARG A 183 -0.21 13.97 -4.80
C ARG A 183 -1.32 13.19 -4.09
N VAL A 184 -1.17 11.87 -4.01
CA VAL A 184 -2.12 11.00 -3.32
C VAL A 184 -2.12 11.25 -1.82
N LEU A 185 -0.93 11.37 -1.22
CA LEU A 185 -0.75 11.57 0.22
C LEU A 185 -1.30 12.91 0.69
N ILE A 186 -1.09 14.01 -0.06
CA ILE A 186 -1.65 15.32 0.30
C ILE A 186 -3.18 15.23 0.40
N ASN A 187 -3.83 14.62 -0.60
CA ASN A 187 -5.29 14.45 -0.57
C ASN A 187 -5.73 13.60 0.64
N ARG A 188 -4.99 12.54 0.96
CA ARG A 188 -5.27 11.67 2.11
C ARG A 188 -5.13 12.42 3.44
N CYS A 189 -4.05 13.15 3.63
CA CYS A 189 -3.82 13.98 4.82
C CYS A 189 -4.91 15.03 4.98
N GLU A 190 -5.28 15.73 3.90
CA GLU A 190 -6.40 16.68 3.93
C GLU A 190 -7.70 16.02 4.37
N TYR A 191 -8.00 14.82 3.83
CA TYR A 191 -9.20 14.09 4.19
C TYR A 191 -9.21 13.68 5.66
N ILE A 192 -8.11 13.09 6.15
CA ILE A 192 -7.95 12.68 7.55
C ILE A 192 -8.16 13.87 8.48
N LEU A 193 -7.50 15.00 8.20
CA LEU A 193 -7.61 16.23 9.00
C LEU A 193 -9.04 16.78 9.01
N LYS A 194 -9.69 16.87 7.83
CA LYS A 194 -11.08 17.32 7.72
C LYS A 194 -12.02 16.41 8.49
N LYS A 195 -11.84 15.10 8.38
CA LYS A 195 -12.68 14.12 9.06
C LYS A 195 -12.50 14.16 10.58
N PHE A 196 -11.26 14.28 11.05
CA PHE A 196 -10.97 14.46 12.47
C PHE A 196 -11.68 15.68 13.05
N LEU A 197 -11.63 16.82 12.36
CA LEU A 197 -12.33 18.04 12.78
C LEU A 197 -13.86 17.87 12.80
N ILE A 198 -14.43 17.13 11.84
CA ILE A 198 -15.87 16.83 11.84
C ILE A 198 -16.21 15.98 13.08
N ASP A 199 -15.44 14.91 13.31
CA ASP A 199 -15.65 14.01 14.44
C ASP A 199 -15.51 14.73 15.80
N GLU A 200 -14.54 15.63 15.93
CA GLU A 200 -14.36 16.45 17.14
C GLU A 200 -15.57 17.35 17.42
N ASN A 201 -16.13 17.96 16.37
CA ASN A 201 -17.30 18.83 16.52
C ASN A 201 -18.59 18.05 16.85
N ASP A 202 -18.74 16.84 16.31
CA ASP A 202 -19.94 16.03 16.46
C ASP A 202 -19.93 15.19 17.76
N LEU A 203 -18.75 14.71 18.18
CA LEU A 203 -18.59 13.72 19.26
C LEU A 203 -17.86 14.25 20.50
N GLY A 204 -17.26 15.43 20.42
CA GLY A 204 -16.40 15.97 21.49
C GLY A 204 -15.10 15.16 21.64
N GLU A 205 -14.76 14.76 22.87
CA GLU A 205 -13.50 14.04 23.18
C GLU A 205 -13.55 12.52 22.94
N HIS A 206 -14.67 11.99 22.43
CA HIS A 206 -14.85 10.55 22.22
C HIS A 206 -14.31 10.13 20.84
N PHE A 207 -13.04 9.71 20.81
CA PHE A 207 -12.39 9.15 19.61
C PHE A 207 -12.04 7.68 19.80
N THR A 208 -12.18 6.87 18.74
CA THR A 208 -11.65 5.51 18.71
C THR A 208 -10.11 5.54 18.67
N ASN A 209 -9.42 4.60 19.32
CA ASN A 209 -7.95 4.54 19.32
C ASN A 209 -7.35 4.57 17.90
N SER A 210 -7.96 3.87 16.94
CA SER A 210 -7.51 3.86 15.53
C SER A 210 -7.50 5.24 14.88
N ARG A 211 -8.52 6.07 15.17
CA ARG A 211 -8.59 7.47 14.71
C ARG A 211 -7.49 8.32 15.33
N ILE A 212 -7.24 8.15 16.63
CA ILE A 212 -6.18 8.87 17.34
C ILE A 212 -4.81 8.46 16.78
N GLU A 213 -4.56 7.18 16.59
CA GLU A 213 -3.30 6.68 16.02
C GLU A 213 -3.05 7.24 14.61
N GLU A 214 -4.08 7.26 13.76
CA GLU A 214 -4.01 7.80 12.40
C GLU A 214 -3.67 9.31 12.42
N ILE A 215 -4.40 10.12 13.19
CA ILE A 215 -4.17 11.57 13.23
C ILE A 215 -2.83 11.91 13.88
N VAL A 216 -2.45 11.23 14.97
CA VAL A 216 -1.16 11.44 15.64
C VAL A 216 -0.02 11.13 14.68
N TYR A 217 -0.11 10.01 13.94
CA TYR A 217 0.89 9.66 12.96
C TYR A 217 1.02 10.75 11.87
N VAL A 218 -0.09 11.19 11.27
CA VAL A 218 -0.09 12.25 10.26
C VAL A 218 0.53 13.54 10.80
N LEU A 219 0.14 13.98 11.99
CA LEU A 219 0.66 15.21 12.59
C LEU A 219 2.17 15.14 12.87
N ILE A 220 2.66 14.00 13.38
CA ILE A 220 4.09 13.78 13.61
C ILE A 220 4.85 13.82 12.29
N GLU A 221 4.35 13.15 11.26
CA GLU A 221 5.00 13.08 9.95
C GLU A 221 5.05 14.43 9.23
N LEU A 222 3.98 15.23 9.35
CA LEU A 222 3.93 16.58 8.80
C LEU A 222 4.84 17.54 9.59
N ALA A 223 4.89 17.43 10.92
CA ALA A 223 5.73 18.27 11.77
C ALA A 223 7.23 17.96 11.62
N SER A 224 7.58 16.70 11.35
CA SER A 224 8.98 16.26 11.22
C SER A 224 9.69 16.83 10.00
N GLY A 225 8.97 17.48 9.06
CA GLY A 225 9.56 18.10 7.87
C GLY A 225 10.26 17.13 6.89
N ASN A 226 10.29 15.82 7.20
CA ASN A 226 10.93 14.80 6.38
C ASN A 226 10.09 14.38 5.16
N SER A 227 8.86 14.86 5.07
CA SER A 227 7.83 14.38 4.12
C SER A 227 7.67 15.26 2.88
N PHE A 228 8.40 16.39 2.79
CA PHE A 228 8.36 17.33 1.65
C PHE A 228 9.74 17.92 1.34
#